data_AF-A0A7S2CL49-F1
#
_entry.id   AF-A0A7S2CL49-F1
#
_cell.length_a   1.000
_cell.length_b   1.000
_cell.length_c   1.000
_cell.angle_alpha   90.00
_cell.angle_beta   90.00
_cell.angle_gamma   90.00
#
_symmetry.space_group_name_H-M   'P 1'
#
loop_
_entity.id
_entity.type
_entity.pdbx_description
1 polymer ?
#
loop_
_entity_poly.entity_id
_entity_poly.type
_entity_poly.pdbx_seq_one_letter_code
_entity_poly.pdbx_strand_id
1 'polypeptide(L)'
;KKSNESLYVVRYSPNGKQVAVGSHDNHIYLFDARAGYRLRKTMSGHSSFITHLDWSVDSRILQSNSGDYAIIYWDAVSGKSLQSARDSLESDTLWASWTCILGFPVMGIWQDGWDGTDVNCTHRSNNGDLVVIGTDFGEVHLLNCPCVVKSAPRRSYTGHSAHVDSICFLCGDNMVISAGGRDKALLQFRVVDGSRGPVSPSQRCETVVHPDTQVRMAWKGVKREQRVSGKSR
;
A
#
# COMPACT_ATOMS: atom_id res chain seq x y z
N LYS A 1 28.19 -3.88 -0.69
CA LYS A 1 27.83 -4.68 -1.88
C LYS A 1 26.52 -4.09 -2.42
N LYS A 2 26.41 -3.78 -3.72
CA LYS A 2 25.13 -3.39 -4.32
C LYS A 2 24.35 -4.70 -4.59
N SER A 3 23.04 -4.72 -4.34
CA SER A 3 22.20 -5.87 -4.68
C SER A 3 22.22 -6.08 -6.20
N ASN A 4 22.26 -7.35 -6.62
CA ASN A 4 22.08 -7.74 -8.02
C ASN A 4 20.70 -8.38 -8.27
N GLU A 5 19.84 -8.33 -7.25
CA GLU A 5 18.49 -8.87 -7.25
C GLU A 5 17.47 -7.73 -7.35
N SER A 6 16.21 -8.10 -7.63
CA SER A 6 15.11 -7.15 -7.75
C SER A 6 14.91 -6.36 -6.45
N LEU A 7 14.71 -5.05 -6.58
CA LEU A 7 14.28 -4.18 -5.49
C LEU A 7 12.76 -4.16 -5.48
N TYR A 8 12.15 -4.60 -4.39
CA TYR A 8 10.70 -4.79 -4.34
C TYR A 8 9.98 -3.61 -3.70
N VAL A 9 10.54 -3.03 -2.64
CA VAL A 9 9.90 -1.95 -1.87
C VAL A 9 10.87 -0.84 -1.52
N VAL A 10 10.42 0.41 -1.68
CA VAL A 10 11.18 1.61 -1.33
C VAL A 10 10.32 2.53 -0.47
N ARG A 11 10.88 3.00 0.65
CA ARG A 11 10.19 3.88 1.60
C ARG A 11 11.13 4.96 2.12
N TYR A 12 10.72 6.22 1.96
CA TYR A 12 11.35 7.33 2.67
C TYR A 12 10.98 7.28 4.14
N SER A 13 11.93 7.62 5.01
CA SER A 13 11.62 7.93 6.40
C SER A 13 10.75 9.19 6.46
N PRO A 14 9.81 9.31 7.42
CA PRO A 14 8.92 10.47 7.53
C PRO A 14 9.64 11.82 7.59
N ASN A 15 10.82 11.89 8.19
CA ASN A 15 11.64 13.09 8.24
C ASN A 15 12.42 13.40 6.93
N GLY A 16 12.26 12.58 5.89
CA GLY A 16 12.89 12.70 4.58
C GLY A 16 14.41 12.56 4.58
N LYS A 17 15.02 12.07 5.66
CA LYS A 17 16.49 11.94 5.79
C LYS A 17 17.02 10.62 5.23
N GLN A 18 16.21 9.57 5.25
CA GLN A 18 16.64 8.23 4.91
C GLN A 18 15.70 7.57 3.90
N VAL A 19 16.24 6.67 3.09
CA VAL A 19 15.46 5.79 2.21
C VAL A 19 15.80 4.35 2.55
N ALA A 20 14.79 3.59 2.95
CA ALA A 20 14.91 2.14 3.09
C ALA A 20 14.49 1.47 1.78
N VAL A 21 15.28 0.50 1.35
CA VAL A 21 15.07 -0.29 0.13
C VAL A 21 15.12 -1.77 0.52
N GLY A 22 14.00 -2.47 0.36
CA GLY A 22 13.89 -3.91 0.53
C GLY A 22 14.24 -4.64 -0.76
N SER A 23 15.03 -5.70 -0.66
CA SER A 23 15.60 -6.42 -1.80
C SER A 23 15.31 -7.91 -1.73
N HIS A 24 15.30 -8.56 -2.90
CA HIS A 24 15.15 -10.01 -3.01
C HIS A 24 16.38 -10.82 -2.57
N ASP A 25 17.50 -10.14 -2.28
CA ASP A 25 18.67 -10.75 -1.65
C ASP A 25 18.56 -10.86 -0.11
N ASN A 26 17.34 -10.73 0.44
CA ASN A 26 17.00 -10.81 1.86
C ASN A 26 17.53 -9.66 2.74
N HIS A 27 18.04 -8.58 2.12
CA HIS A 27 18.57 -7.44 2.85
C HIS A 27 17.69 -6.19 2.71
N ILE A 28 17.81 -5.32 3.71
CA ILE A 28 17.32 -3.94 3.62
C ILE A 28 18.52 -3.00 3.54
N TYR A 29 18.49 -2.11 2.56
CA TYR A 29 19.53 -1.10 2.35
C TYR A 29 19.01 0.27 2.77
N LEU A 30 19.73 0.93 3.67
CA LEU A 30 19.37 2.25 4.16
C LEU A 30 20.31 3.31 3.58
N PHE A 31 19.74 4.26 2.84
CA PHE A 31 20.47 5.33 2.16
C PHE A 31 20.22 6.68 2.83
N ASP A 32 21.22 7.56 2.80
CA ASP A 32 21.08 8.96 3.19
C ASP A 32 20.52 9.77 2.01
N ALA A 33 19.27 10.20 2.12
CA ALA A 33 18.61 10.98 1.06
C ALA A 33 19.25 12.38 0.88
N ARG A 34 19.88 12.93 1.92
CA ARG A 34 20.46 14.27 1.91
C ARG A 34 21.92 14.28 1.46
N ALA A 35 22.60 13.15 1.56
CA ALA A 35 23.98 12.98 1.11
C ALA A 35 24.07 12.30 -0.27
N GLY A 36 23.10 12.55 -1.16
CA GLY A 36 23.09 12.01 -2.52
C GLY A 36 22.88 10.49 -2.57
N TYR A 37 21.99 9.95 -1.75
CA TYR A 37 21.66 8.52 -1.67
C TYR A 37 22.88 7.63 -1.39
N ARG A 38 23.76 8.07 -0.49
CA ARG A 38 24.88 7.25 -0.02
C ARG A 38 24.38 6.13 0.88
N LEU A 39 24.85 4.90 0.64
CA LEU A 39 24.52 3.75 1.48
C LEU A 39 25.07 3.96 2.89
N ARG A 40 24.20 3.98 3.90
CA ARG A 40 24.57 4.10 5.32
C ARG A 40 24.67 2.75 6.01
N LYS A 41 23.69 1.88 5.77
CA LYS A 41 23.56 0.58 6.45
C LYS A 41 23.03 -0.48 5.50
N THR A 42 23.48 -1.72 5.74
CA THR A 42 22.89 -2.93 5.20
C THR A 42 22.39 -3.73 6.40
N MET A 43 21.11 -4.04 6.41
CA MET A 43 20.41 -4.66 7.52
C MET A 43 20.12 -6.10 7.12
N SER A 44 20.81 -7.02 7.80
CA SER A 44 20.78 -8.46 7.55
C SER A 44 20.10 -9.18 8.71
N GLY A 45 19.25 -10.16 8.41
CA GLY A 45 18.57 -10.96 9.44
C GLY A 45 17.36 -11.73 8.93
N HIS A 46 16.76 -11.28 7.83
CA HIS A 46 15.72 -12.05 7.13
C HIS A 46 16.30 -13.27 6.42
N SER A 47 15.52 -14.35 6.36
CA SER A 47 15.91 -15.58 5.66
C SER A 47 15.29 -15.70 4.25
N SER A 48 14.42 -14.75 3.89
CA SER A 48 13.76 -14.62 2.58
C SER A 48 13.69 -13.17 2.12
N PHE A 49 13.19 -12.97 0.89
CA PHE A 49 13.11 -11.67 0.23
C PHE A 49 12.21 -10.70 0.99
N ILE A 50 12.53 -9.40 0.95
CA ILE A 50 11.75 -8.37 1.63
C ILE A 50 10.51 -8.01 0.81
N THR A 51 9.33 -8.08 1.44
CA THR A 51 8.04 -7.79 0.78
C THR A 51 7.51 -6.42 1.15
N HIS A 52 7.58 -6.02 2.42
CA HIS A 52 7.04 -4.74 2.88
C HIS A 52 7.94 -4.06 3.89
N LEU A 53 7.83 -2.74 3.97
CA LEU A 53 8.54 -1.87 4.89
C LEU A 53 7.61 -0.75 5.38
N ASP A 54 7.68 -0.46 6.68
CA ASP A 54 7.01 0.70 7.27
C ASP A 54 7.91 1.38 8.30
N TRP A 55 7.81 2.71 8.37
CA TRP A 55 8.57 3.54 9.30
C TRP A 55 7.71 3.94 10.49
N SER A 56 8.33 4.04 11.67
CA SER A 56 7.75 4.81 12.77
C SER A 56 7.71 6.30 12.41
N VAL A 57 6.73 7.03 12.97
CA VAL A 57 6.55 8.48 12.76
C VAL A 57 7.82 9.26 13.09
N ASP A 58 8.52 8.89 14.16
CA ASP A 58 9.77 9.52 14.58
C ASP A 58 11.00 9.15 13.72
N SER A 59 10.81 8.31 12.70
CA SER A 59 11.84 7.84 11.77
C SER A 59 12.98 7.04 12.41
N ARG A 60 12.76 6.46 13.60
CA ARG A 60 13.78 5.68 14.34
C ARG A 60 13.66 4.19 14.12
N ILE A 61 12.45 3.68 13.97
CA ILE A 61 12.18 2.26 13.84
C ILE A 61 11.69 1.97 12.42
N LEU A 62 12.20 0.89 11.85
CA LEU A 62 11.72 0.30 10.62
C LEU A 62 11.12 -1.08 10.94
N GLN A 63 9.90 -1.34 10.48
CA GLN A 63 9.32 -2.67 10.42
C GLN A 63 9.51 -3.25 9.03
N SER A 64 9.65 -4.56 8.96
CA SER A 64 9.77 -5.29 7.70
C SER A 64 9.03 -6.61 7.72
N ASN A 65 8.47 -6.98 6.57
CA ASN A 65 7.95 -8.32 6.29
C ASN A 65 8.80 -8.96 5.19
N SER A 66 8.82 -10.30 5.19
CA SER A 66 9.57 -11.11 4.24
C SER A 66 8.76 -12.30 3.74
N GLY A 67 9.23 -12.94 2.67
CA GLY A 67 8.55 -14.09 2.05
C GLY A 67 8.48 -15.36 2.90
N ASP A 68 9.25 -15.46 3.98
CA ASP A 68 9.15 -16.50 5.01
C ASP A 68 8.25 -16.09 6.19
N TYR A 69 7.47 -15.01 6.01
CA TYR A 69 6.49 -14.48 6.96
C TYR A 69 7.10 -13.97 8.27
N ALA A 70 8.38 -13.60 8.27
CA ALA A 70 9.03 -13.01 9.43
C ALA A 70 8.65 -11.51 9.57
N ILE A 71 8.42 -11.09 10.81
CA ILE A 71 8.33 -9.68 11.18
C ILE A 71 9.60 -9.33 11.94
N ILE A 72 10.40 -8.42 11.40
CA ILE A 72 11.59 -7.90 12.07
C ILE A 72 11.47 -6.38 12.20
N TYR A 73 11.73 -5.91 13.41
CA TYR A 73 11.88 -4.50 13.75
C TYR A 73 13.36 -4.13 13.80
N TRP A 74 13.67 -2.92 13.37
CA TRP A 74 15.04 -2.46 13.27
C TRP A 74 15.21 -1.06 13.83
N ASP A 75 16.33 -0.85 14.53
CA ASP A 75 16.80 0.48 14.87
C ASP A 75 17.52 1.08 13.65
N ALA A 76 16.93 2.12 13.06
CA ALA A 76 17.44 2.72 11.83
C ALA A 76 18.76 3.50 12.01
N VAL A 77 19.14 3.82 13.26
CA VAL A 77 20.39 4.54 13.55
C VAL A 77 21.58 3.56 13.51
N SER A 78 21.44 2.46 14.24
CA SER A 78 22.46 1.42 14.37
C SER A 78 22.43 0.42 13.22
N GLY A 79 21.26 0.16 12.64
CA GLY A 79 21.00 -0.88 11.64
C GLY A 79 20.82 -2.28 12.24
N LYS A 80 20.63 -2.40 13.56
CA LYS A 80 20.48 -3.68 14.27
C LYS A 80 19.01 -4.07 14.42
N SER A 81 18.75 -5.37 14.45
CA SER A 81 17.42 -5.89 14.76
C SER A 81 17.10 -5.71 16.24
N LEU A 82 15.82 -5.46 16.54
CA LEU A 82 15.29 -5.20 17.87
C LEU A 82 14.40 -6.36 18.36
N GLN A 83 14.74 -7.60 18.00
CA GLN A 83 13.86 -8.75 18.20
C GLN A 83 13.52 -9.01 19.67
N SER A 84 14.41 -8.67 20.61
CA SER A 84 14.15 -8.80 22.05
C SER A 84 13.09 -7.83 22.59
N ALA A 85 12.76 -6.77 21.85
CA ALA A 85 11.75 -5.77 22.19
C ALA A 85 10.53 -5.83 21.26
N ARG A 86 10.35 -6.95 20.55
CA ARG A 86 9.30 -7.12 19.53
C ARG A 86 7.92 -6.73 20.05
N ASP A 87 7.51 -7.34 21.17
CA ASP A 87 6.16 -7.19 21.70
C ASP A 87 5.87 -5.75 22.13
N SER A 88 6.84 -5.09 22.78
CA SER A 88 6.69 -3.68 23.19
C SER A 88 6.71 -2.72 22.00
N LEU A 89 7.49 -3.01 20.96
CA LEU A 89 7.50 -2.19 19.74
C LEU A 89 6.19 -2.30 18.97
N GLU A 90 5.56 -3.47 18.98
CA GLU A 90 4.30 -3.72 18.29
C GLU A 90 3.12 -2.95 18.93
N SER A 91 3.11 -2.78 20.26
CA SER A 91 2.08 -2.03 20.97
C SER A 91 2.33 -0.52 21.02
N ASP A 92 3.57 -0.09 21.25
CA ASP A 92 3.87 1.28 21.69
C ASP A 92 4.34 2.19 20.55
N THR A 93 4.69 1.62 19.39
CA THR A 93 5.22 2.39 18.26
C THR A 93 4.08 3.04 17.46
N LEU A 94 4.18 4.37 17.29
CA LEU A 94 3.36 5.08 16.32
C LEU A 94 3.96 4.94 14.92
N TRP A 95 3.28 4.16 14.08
CA TRP A 95 3.66 3.91 12.68
C TRP A 95 3.16 5.01 11.74
N ALA A 96 4.05 5.49 10.87
CA ALA A 96 3.75 6.55 9.89
C ALA A 96 2.86 6.05 8.75
N SER A 97 3.07 4.80 8.36
CA SER A 97 2.23 4.05 7.43
C SER A 97 2.08 2.64 7.95
N TRP A 98 1.08 1.92 7.42
CA TRP A 98 0.98 0.49 7.63
C TRP A 98 0.68 -0.17 6.29
N THR A 99 1.73 -0.65 5.63
CA THR A 99 1.71 -1.37 4.35
C THR A 99 2.20 -2.81 4.47
N CYS A 100 2.78 -3.18 5.61
CA CYS A 100 3.05 -4.54 6.02
C CYS A 100 1.75 -5.33 6.21
N ILE A 101 1.62 -6.45 5.51
CA ILE A 101 0.48 -7.39 5.63
C ILE A 101 0.56 -8.26 6.90
N LEU A 102 1.70 -8.26 7.60
CA LEU A 102 1.91 -8.96 8.86
C LEU A 102 2.18 -7.96 9.99
N GLY A 103 1.43 -8.11 11.08
CA GLY A 103 1.60 -7.43 12.37
C GLY A 103 0.26 -7.15 13.05
N PHE A 104 0.30 -6.76 14.32
CA PHE A 104 -0.84 -6.76 15.23
C PHE A 104 -2.09 -6.02 14.71
N PRO A 105 -2.02 -4.75 14.25
CA PRO A 105 -3.20 -4.02 13.77
C PRO A 105 -3.91 -4.65 12.58
N VAL A 106 -3.26 -5.56 11.85
CA VAL A 106 -3.79 -6.19 10.63
C VAL A 106 -3.87 -7.72 10.72
N MET A 107 -3.73 -8.32 11.90
CA MET A 107 -3.71 -9.78 12.06
C MET A 107 -4.96 -10.48 11.49
N GLY A 108 -6.11 -9.79 11.48
CA GLY A 108 -7.42 -10.28 11.04
C GLY A 108 -7.70 -10.11 9.54
N ILE A 109 -6.77 -9.59 8.74
CA ILE A 109 -6.96 -9.47 7.29
C ILE A 109 -7.03 -10.83 6.59
N TRP A 110 -6.40 -11.85 7.17
CA TRP A 110 -6.33 -13.21 6.64
C TRP A 110 -7.64 -13.99 6.88
N GLN A 111 -8.16 -14.64 5.85
CA GLN A 111 -9.35 -15.50 5.96
C GLN A 111 -8.99 -16.96 6.26
N ASP A 112 -10.00 -17.73 6.64
CA ASP A 112 -9.86 -19.17 6.78
C ASP A 112 -9.50 -19.81 5.44
N GLY A 113 -8.40 -20.56 5.44
CA GLY A 113 -7.88 -21.22 4.24
C GLY A 113 -7.00 -20.32 3.36
N TRP A 114 -6.83 -19.04 3.70
CA TRP A 114 -5.86 -18.18 3.02
C TRP A 114 -4.45 -18.47 3.52
N ASP A 115 -3.49 -18.42 2.60
CA ASP A 115 -2.06 -18.47 2.91
C ASP A 115 -1.40 -17.10 2.78
N GLY A 116 -0.11 -17.01 3.08
CA GLY A 116 0.61 -15.74 3.13
C GLY A 116 0.86 -15.07 1.76
N THR A 117 0.41 -15.66 0.66
CA THR A 117 0.47 -15.09 -0.69
C THR A 117 -0.87 -14.56 -1.20
N ASP A 118 -1.97 -14.87 -0.51
CA ASP A 118 -3.31 -14.46 -0.95
C ASP A 118 -3.59 -12.96 -0.76
N VAL A 119 -2.87 -12.31 0.17
CA VAL A 119 -2.92 -10.86 0.38
C VAL A 119 -1.61 -10.24 -0.11
N ASN A 120 -1.70 -9.46 -1.18
CA ASN A 120 -0.54 -8.88 -1.84
C ASN A 120 -0.15 -7.51 -1.29
N CYS A 121 -1.15 -6.72 -0.88
CA CYS A 121 -0.92 -5.36 -0.43
C CYS A 121 -1.96 -4.93 0.61
N THR A 122 -1.53 -4.03 1.49
CA THR A 122 -2.41 -3.38 2.47
C THR A 122 -2.05 -1.91 2.62
N HIS A 123 -3.01 -1.11 3.08
CA HIS A 123 -2.77 0.25 3.51
C HIS A 123 -3.74 0.64 4.62
N ARG A 124 -3.23 1.11 5.75
CA ARG A 124 -4.06 1.75 6.79
C ARG A 124 -4.42 3.18 6.38
N SER A 125 -5.64 3.59 6.67
CA SER A 125 -6.09 4.98 6.60
C SER A 125 -5.21 5.90 7.45
N ASN A 126 -5.18 7.19 7.10
CA ASN A 126 -4.36 8.19 7.77
C ASN A 126 -4.86 8.45 9.20
N ASN A 127 -6.17 8.40 9.43
CA ASN A 127 -6.76 8.47 10.77
C ASN A 127 -6.58 7.19 11.61
N GLY A 128 -6.26 6.06 10.97
CA GLY A 128 -5.96 4.79 11.64
C GLY A 128 -7.16 3.87 11.87
N ASP A 129 -8.37 4.29 11.50
CA ASP A 129 -9.63 3.58 11.83
C ASP A 129 -9.99 2.48 10.83
N LEU A 130 -9.39 2.54 9.64
CA LEU A 130 -9.66 1.62 8.53
C LEU A 130 -8.38 1.05 7.95
N VAL A 131 -8.48 -0.14 7.38
CA VAL A 131 -7.45 -0.76 6.53
C VAL A 131 -8.07 -1.29 5.25
N VAL A 132 -7.37 -1.13 4.13
CA VAL A 132 -7.73 -1.76 2.86
C VAL A 132 -6.70 -2.78 2.47
N ILE A 133 -7.15 -3.88 1.88
CA ILE A 133 -6.28 -4.93 1.35
C ILE A 133 -6.61 -5.22 -0.12
N GLY A 134 -5.59 -5.60 -0.88
CA GLY A 134 -5.71 -6.15 -2.22
C GLY A 134 -5.22 -7.60 -2.24
N THR A 135 -5.94 -8.47 -2.95
CA THR A 135 -5.68 -9.92 -2.97
C THR A 135 -5.14 -10.39 -4.32
N ASP A 136 -4.62 -11.63 -4.34
CA ASP A 136 -4.21 -12.30 -5.58
C ASP A 136 -5.39 -12.65 -6.49
N PHE A 137 -6.60 -12.66 -5.93
CA PHE A 137 -7.86 -12.94 -6.62
C PHE A 137 -8.47 -11.72 -7.33
N GLY A 138 -7.81 -10.55 -7.28
CA GLY A 138 -8.33 -9.31 -7.88
C GLY A 138 -9.43 -8.63 -7.05
N GLU A 139 -9.50 -8.97 -5.77
CA GLU A 139 -10.46 -8.38 -4.84
C GLU A 139 -9.79 -7.28 -4.01
N VAL A 140 -10.59 -6.26 -3.68
CA VAL A 140 -10.27 -5.22 -2.71
C VAL A 140 -11.19 -5.40 -1.52
N HIS A 141 -10.63 -5.42 -0.31
CA HIS A 141 -11.43 -5.49 0.92
C HIS A 141 -11.17 -4.29 1.82
N LEU A 142 -12.21 -3.80 2.48
CA LEU A 142 -12.16 -2.74 3.49
C LEU A 142 -12.55 -3.31 4.85
N LEU A 143 -11.72 -3.08 5.87
CA LEU A 143 -11.90 -3.55 7.24
C LEU A 143 -11.72 -2.39 8.23
N ASN A 144 -12.26 -2.55 9.43
CA ASN A 144 -11.91 -1.71 10.56
C ASN A 144 -10.46 -1.96 10.99
N CYS A 145 -9.80 -0.96 11.54
CA CYS A 145 -8.45 -1.04 12.07
C CYS A 145 -8.44 -0.52 13.52
N PRO A 146 -7.79 -1.23 14.46
CA PRO A 146 -7.11 -2.51 14.29
C PRO A 146 -8.11 -3.67 14.04
N CYS A 147 -7.76 -4.58 13.13
CA CYS A 147 -8.49 -5.83 12.91
C CYS A 147 -7.68 -6.99 13.48
N VAL A 148 -7.85 -7.30 14.76
CA VAL A 148 -7.11 -8.39 15.43
C VAL A 148 -7.86 -9.73 15.43
N VAL A 149 -9.16 -9.72 15.14
CA VAL A 149 -9.98 -10.93 15.13
C VAL A 149 -9.74 -11.70 13.84
N LYS A 150 -9.48 -13.01 13.94
CA LYS A 150 -9.34 -13.89 12.77
C LYS A 150 -10.54 -13.75 11.84
N SER A 151 -10.29 -13.67 10.54
CA SER A 151 -11.34 -13.50 9.53
C SER A 151 -12.23 -12.29 9.86
N ALA A 152 -11.60 -11.13 10.14
CA ALA A 152 -12.31 -9.94 10.58
C ALA A 152 -13.41 -9.52 9.56
N PRO A 153 -14.54 -8.97 10.06
CA PRO A 153 -15.62 -8.49 9.20
C PRO A 153 -15.09 -7.48 8.17
N ARG A 154 -15.50 -7.67 6.93
CA ARG A 154 -15.00 -6.89 5.79
C ARG A 154 -16.08 -6.58 4.78
N ARG A 155 -15.85 -5.53 3.99
CA ARG A 155 -16.60 -5.27 2.75
C ARG A 155 -15.69 -5.60 1.58
N SER A 156 -16.17 -6.45 0.70
CA SER A 156 -15.42 -6.94 -0.46
C SER A 156 -15.92 -6.28 -1.73
N TYR A 157 -14.99 -5.90 -2.59
CA TYR A 157 -15.23 -5.26 -3.86
C TYR A 157 -14.42 -5.98 -4.93
N THR A 158 -15.07 -6.30 -6.04
CA THR A 158 -14.42 -6.92 -7.20
C THR A 158 -14.28 -5.88 -8.31
N GLY A 159 -13.32 -6.09 -9.21
CA GLY A 159 -13.16 -5.24 -10.38
C GLY A 159 -11.88 -5.50 -11.15
N HIS A 160 -10.80 -5.85 -10.45
CA HIS A 160 -9.58 -6.29 -11.12
C HIS A 160 -9.77 -7.69 -11.71
N SER A 161 -9.25 -7.90 -12.92
CA SER A 161 -9.30 -9.22 -13.59
C SER A 161 -8.04 -10.04 -13.36
N ALA A 162 -7.15 -9.55 -12.49
CA ALA A 162 -5.91 -10.16 -12.03
C ALA A 162 -5.62 -9.68 -10.61
N HIS A 163 -4.49 -10.10 -10.02
CA HIS A 163 -4.08 -9.67 -8.68
C HIS A 163 -4.00 -8.15 -8.52
N VAL A 164 -4.36 -7.69 -7.32
CA VAL A 164 -4.15 -6.32 -6.88
C VAL A 164 -2.71 -6.17 -6.37
N ASP A 165 -1.90 -5.43 -7.10
CA ASP A 165 -0.45 -5.30 -6.85
C ASP A 165 -0.16 -4.23 -5.79
N SER A 166 -0.91 -3.13 -5.81
CA SER A 166 -0.79 -2.07 -4.80
C SER A 166 -2.12 -1.40 -4.51
N ILE A 167 -2.24 -0.89 -3.29
CA ILE A 167 -3.44 -0.20 -2.82
C ILE A 167 -3.04 0.92 -1.87
N CYS A 168 -3.76 2.05 -1.90
CA CYS A 168 -3.52 3.15 -0.98
C CYS A 168 -4.77 3.98 -0.70
N PHE A 169 -4.86 4.49 0.52
CA PHE A 169 -5.74 5.61 0.82
C PHE A 169 -5.13 6.91 0.31
N LEU A 170 -5.96 7.83 -0.19
CA LEU A 170 -5.56 9.20 -0.40
C LEU A 170 -5.51 9.97 0.93
N CYS A 171 -4.83 11.12 0.96
CA CYS A 171 -4.56 11.88 2.18
C CYS A 171 -5.80 12.29 3.00
N GLY A 172 -6.98 12.37 2.38
CA GLY A 172 -8.23 12.71 3.05
C GLY A 172 -9.06 11.51 3.52
N ASP A 173 -8.55 10.27 3.37
CA ASP A 173 -9.22 9.00 3.67
C ASP A 173 -10.58 8.80 2.96
N ASN A 174 -10.95 9.69 2.04
CA ASN A 174 -12.22 9.67 1.31
C ASN A 174 -12.15 8.84 0.02
N MET A 175 -10.96 8.42 -0.38
CA MET A 175 -10.73 7.65 -1.58
C MET A 175 -9.63 6.61 -1.37
N VAL A 176 -9.79 5.51 -2.09
CA VAL A 176 -8.81 4.43 -2.19
C VAL A 176 -8.50 4.22 -3.65
N ILE A 177 -7.23 4.04 -3.98
CA ILE A 177 -6.76 3.65 -5.32
C ILE A 177 -6.19 2.26 -5.23
N SER A 178 -6.59 1.37 -6.13
CA SER A 178 -5.93 0.07 -6.33
C SER A 178 -5.35 -0.01 -7.73
N ALA A 179 -4.20 -0.67 -7.85
CA ALA A 179 -3.54 -0.97 -9.10
C ALA A 179 -3.48 -2.49 -9.30
N GLY A 180 -4.00 -2.95 -10.43
CA GLY A 180 -3.95 -4.36 -10.79
C GLY A 180 -2.71 -4.67 -11.60
N GLY A 181 -2.09 -5.82 -11.32
CA GLY A 181 -0.78 -6.15 -11.85
C GLY A 181 -0.82 -6.53 -13.32
N ARG A 182 -1.55 -7.58 -13.69
CA ARG A 182 -1.62 -8.06 -15.09
C ARG A 182 -2.73 -7.41 -15.91
N ASP A 183 -3.80 -6.96 -15.26
CA ASP A 183 -4.90 -6.28 -15.95
C ASP A 183 -4.55 -4.82 -16.32
N LYS A 184 -3.48 -4.27 -15.72
CA LYS A 184 -2.97 -2.92 -15.95
C LYS A 184 -4.00 -1.83 -15.63
N ALA A 185 -4.99 -2.13 -14.80
CA ALA A 185 -6.05 -1.22 -14.44
C ALA A 185 -5.71 -0.43 -13.16
N LEU A 186 -6.24 0.79 -13.08
CA LEU A 186 -6.35 1.53 -11.83
C LEU A 186 -7.83 1.68 -11.51
N LEU A 187 -8.23 1.30 -10.30
CA LEU A 187 -9.59 1.49 -9.81
C LEU A 187 -9.60 2.50 -8.67
N GLN A 188 -10.61 3.35 -8.65
CA GLN A 188 -10.81 4.36 -7.62
C GLN A 188 -12.11 4.07 -6.88
N PHE A 189 -12.02 3.93 -5.56
CA PHE A 189 -13.14 3.71 -4.66
C PHE A 189 -13.36 4.96 -3.82
N ARG A 190 -14.62 5.34 -3.62
CA ARG A 190 -14.99 6.39 -2.68
C ARG A 190 -15.34 5.75 -1.34
N VAL A 191 -14.70 6.21 -0.28
CA VAL A 191 -15.05 5.85 1.09
C VAL A 191 -16.19 6.75 1.52
N VAL A 192 -17.33 6.13 1.86
CA VAL A 192 -18.54 6.85 2.29
C VAL A 192 -18.87 6.39 3.70
N ASP A 193 -18.96 7.36 4.60
CA ASP A 193 -19.46 7.16 5.95
C ASP A 193 -20.99 7.00 5.88
N GLY A 194 -21.50 5.84 6.28
CA GLY A 194 -22.94 5.55 6.28
C GLY A 194 -23.76 6.42 7.24
N SER A 195 -23.11 7.13 8.17
CA SER A 195 -23.75 8.11 9.05
C SER A 195 -23.96 9.47 8.39
N ARG A 196 -23.19 9.79 7.34
CA ARG A 196 -23.33 11.01 6.55
C ARG A 196 -24.18 10.68 5.34
N GLY A 197 -25.38 11.25 5.27
CA GLY A 197 -26.31 11.07 4.14
C GLY A 197 -25.64 11.38 2.78
N PRO A 198 -26.27 11.00 1.66
CA PRO A 198 -25.66 11.10 0.34
C PRO A 198 -25.12 12.50 0.06
N VAL A 199 -23.80 12.61 -0.13
CA VAL A 199 -23.14 13.86 -0.48
C VAL A 199 -23.60 14.25 -1.88
N SER A 200 -24.26 15.40 -1.99
CA SER A 200 -24.76 15.91 -3.26
C SER A 200 -23.63 16.07 -4.30
N PRO A 201 -23.86 15.80 -5.60
CA PRO A 201 -22.82 15.88 -6.64
C PRO A 201 -22.19 17.28 -6.83
N SER A 202 -22.72 18.32 -6.18
CA SER A 202 -22.30 19.71 -6.35
C SER A 202 -21.09 20.14 -5.50
N GLN A 203 -20.65 19.33 -4.53
CA GLN A 203 -19.40 19.59 -3.81
C GLN A 203 -18.20 18.98 -4.57
N ARG A 204 -17.92 19.51 -5.77
CA ARG A 204 -16.61 19.34 -6.40
C ARG A 204 -15.61 20.20 -5.63
N CYS A 205 -14.53 19.61 -5.14
CA CYS A 205 -13.33 20.38 -4.85
C CYS A 205 -12.92 21.11 -6.12
N GLU A 206 -12.86 22.44 -6.05
CA GLU A 206 -12.26 23.25 -7.10
C GLU A 206 -10.82 22.76 -7.30
N THR A 207 -10.52 22.41 -8.54
CA THR A 207 -9.16 22.08 -8.95
C THR A 207 -8.34 23.36 -8.84
N VAL A 208 -7.47 23.47 -7.84
CA VAL A 208 -6.42 24.49 -7.84
C VAL A 208 -5.41 24.07 -8.90
N VAL A 209 -5.64 24.52 -10.13
CA VAL A 209 -4.67 24.42 -11.22
C VAL A 209 -3.62 25.50 -10.95
N HIS A 210 -2.39 25.08 -10.65
CA HIS A 210 -1.25 26.00 -10.64
C HIS A 210 -1.07 26.60 -12.05
N PRO A 211 -0.78 27.92 -12.20
CA PRO A 211 -0.78 28.62 -13.49
C PRO A 211 0.14 28.04 -14.58
N ASP A 212 1.09 27.17 -14.23
CA ASP A 212 2.11 26.65 -15.16
C ASP A 212 1.89 25.19 -15.60
N THR A 213 0.81 24.53 -15.17
CA THR A 213 0.55 23.14 -15.58
C THR A 213 -0.24 23.10 -16.88
N GLN A 214 0.43 23.12 -18.04
CA GLN A 214 -0.21 22.76 -19.29
C GLN A 214 -0.46 21.25 -19.37
N VAL A 215 -1.67 20.81 -19.00
CA VAL A 215 -2.18 19.49 -19.38
C VAL A 215 -3.16 19.67 -20.54
N ARG A 216 -2.73 19.30 -21.75
CA ARG A 216 -3.64 19.12 -22.88
C ARG A 216 -4.23 17.72 -22.83
N MET A 217 -5.53 17.64 -22.55
CA MET A 217 -6.32 16.42 -22.75
C MET A 217 -7.37 16.73 -23.82
N ALA A 218 -7.26 16.06 -24.97
CA ALA A 218 -8.29 16.06 -26.00
C ALA A 218 -8.74 14.61 -26.23
N TRP A 219 -10.03 14.34 -26.03
CA TRP A 219 -10.66 13.14 -26.55
C TRP A 219 -12.05 13.50 -27.10
N LYS A 220 -12.21 13.44 -28.42
CA LYS A 220 -13.48 13.63 -29.12
C LYS A 220 -14.05 12.25 -29.43
N GLY A 221 -15.19 11.93 -28.81
CA GLY A 221 -15.88 10.66 -29.00
C GLY A 221 -16.35 10.46 -30.45
N VAL A 222 -16.28 9.22 -30.93
CA VAL A 222 -16.90 8.79 -32.18
C VAL A 222 -18.22 8.10 -31.84
N LYS A 223 -19.34 8.71 -32.23
CA LYS A 223 -20.65 8.04 -32.33
C LYS A 223 -20.63 7.14 -33.55
N ARG A 224 -20.91 5.84 -33.39
CA ARG A 224 -21.26 4.96 -34.51
C ARG A 224 -22.77 5.07 -34.76
N GLU A 225 -23.15 5.68 -35.87
CA GLU A 225 -24.47 5.53 -36.46
C GLU A 225 -24.56 4.16 -37.15
N GLN A 226 -25.56 3.36 -36.79
CA GLN A 226 -25.96 2.20 -37.57
C GLN A 226 -26.81 2.69 -38.75
N ARG A 227 -26.30 2.48 -39.97
CA ARG A 227 -27.07 2.69 -41.21
C ARG A 227 -27.75 1.38 -41.59
N VAL A 228 -29.08 1.35 -41.49
CA VAL A 228 -29.90 0.29 -42.09
C VAL A 228 -29.85 0.48 -43.61
N SER A 229 -29.41 -0.54 -44.35
CA SER A 229 -29.61 -0.61 -45.80
C SER A 229 -30.43 -1.83 -46.15
N GLY A 230 -31.73 -1.62 -46.44
CA GLY A 230 -32.52 -2.59 -47.17
C GLY A 230 -32.05 -2.70 -48.62
N LYS A 231 -32.13 -3.90 -49.19
CA LYS A 231 -32.29 -4.10 -50.63
C LYS A 231 -33.31 -5.22 -50.86
N SER A 232 -34.38 -4.82 -51.53
CA SER A 232 -35.29 -5.68 -52.26
C SER A 232 -34.59 -6.22 -53.51
N ARG A 233 -34.73 -7.52 -53.75
CA ARG A 233 -35.19 -8.14 -55.01
C ARG A 233 -35.61 -9.56 -54.72
#